data_AF-A0AAW2DJ77-F1
#
_entry.id   AF-A0AAW2DJ77-F1
#
_cell.length_a   1.000
_cell.length_b   1.000
_cell.length_c   1.000
_cell.angle_alpha   90.00
_cell.angle_beta   90.00
_cell.angle_gamma   90.00
#
_symmetry.space_group_name_H-M   'P 1'
#
loop_
_entity.id
_entity.type
_entity.pdbx_description
1 polymer ?
#
loop_
_entity_poly.entity_id
_entity_poly.type
_entity_poly.pdbx_seq_one_letter_code
_entity_poly.pdbx_strand_id
1 'polypeptide(L)'
;MGKIPEKIGSMKKLESVDLSRNHLSVEIPPSMSNMTFLSLLDLSYNNLSGRIPSSTQLQSFDAHSYIGNPQLCGDPLPKSCAIEEQSLNRSPIGSVEDDSKNSSFYIGMGVGFATGF
;
A
#
# COMPACT_ATOMS: atom_id res chain seq x y z
N MET A 1 14.60 -12.26 -10.01
CA MET A 1 14.10 -11.71 -8.73
C MET A 1 15.28 -11.06 -8.04
N GLY A 2 15.24 -9.74 -7.86
CA GLY A 2 16.25 -8.99 -7.10
C GLY A 2 15.69 -8.57 -5.74
N LYS A 3 16.57 -8.05 -4.88
CA LYS A 3 16.19 -7.37 -3.63
C LYS A 3 17.05 -6.12 -3.48
N ILE A 4 16.51 -5.08 -2.85
CA ILE A 4 17.30 -3.91 -2.48
C ILE A 4 18.25 -4.31 -1.33
N PRO A 5 19.56 -4.05 -1.40
CA PRO A 5 20.48 -4.42 -0.34
C PRO A 5 20.46 -3.40 0.80
N GLU A 6 20.33 -3.85 2.06
CA GLU A 6 20.38 -3.01 3.28
C GLU A 6 21.54 -2.00 3.31
N LYS A 7 22.67 -2.32 2.67
CA LYS A 7 23.83 -1.43 2.58
C LYS A 7 23.53 -0.10 1.85
N ILE A 8 22.47 0.00 1.04
CA ILE A 8 22.06 1.26 0.41
C ILE A 8 21.73 2.35 1.44
N GLY A 9 21.16 1.98 2.59
CA GLY A 9 20.86 2.92 3.70
C GLY A 9 22.10 3.55 4.34
N SER A 10 23.31 3.02 4.09
CA SER A 10 24.57 3.65 4.50
C SER A 10 25.01 4.79 3.58
N MET A 11 24.42 4.91 2.38
CA MET A 11 24.79 5.90 1.36
C MET A 11 24.13 7.26 1.64
N LYS A 12 24.40 7.83 2.82
CA LYS A 12 23.71 9.03 3.34
C LYS A 12 23.83 10.28 2.47
N LYS A 13 24.76 10.34 1.52
CA LYS A 13 24.94 11.43 0.54
C LYS A 13 24.23 11.19 -0.80
N LEU A 14 23.43 10.14 -0.94
CA LEU A 14 22.78 9.81 -2.20
C LEU A 14 21.50 10.63 -2.37
N GLU A 15 21.49 11.52 -3.35
CA GLU A 15 20.41 12.49 -3.59
C GLU A 15 19.28 11.95 -4.47
N SER A 16 19.53 10.88 -5.25
CA SER A 16 18.58 10.28 -6.20
C SER A 16 18.71 8.76 -6.24
N VAL A 17 17.57 8.07 -6.22
CA VAL A 17 17.42 6.62 -6.43
C VAL A 17 16.30 6.37 -7.42
N ASP A 18 16.65 5.92 -8.63
CA ASP A 18 15.70 5.30 -9.56
C ASP A 18 16.02 3.80 -9.62
N LEU A 19 15.05 2.98 -9.20
CA LEU A 19 15.03 1.52 -9.34
C LEU A 19 13.73 1.08 -10.01
N SER A 20 13.03 1.98 -10.71
CA SER A 20 11.74 1.72 -11.34
C SER A 20 11.83 0.60 -12.39
N ARG A 21 10.69 -0.03 -12.70
CA ARG A 21 10.53 -0.99 -13.82
C ARG A 21 11.47 -2.20 -13.77
N ASN A 22 11.95 -2.56 -12.58
CA ASN A 22 12.85 -3.69 -12.36
C ASN A 22 12.09 -4.94 -11.91
N HIS A 23 12.82 -6.03 -11.69
CA HIS A 23 12.30 -7.26 -11.10
C HIS A 23 12.71 -7.40 -9.62
N LEU A 24 12.66 -6.28 -8.87
CA LEU A 24 12.84 -6.29 -7.42
C LEU A 24 11.63 -6.91 -6.75
N SER A 25 11.89 -7.53 -5.60
CA SER A 25 10.97 -8.34 -4.83
C SER A 25 11.42 -8.37 -3.37
N VAL A 26 10.53 -8.80 -2.46
CA VAL A 26 10.66 -8.60 -1.01
C VAL A 26 10.43 -7.12 -0.64
N GLU A 27 10.59 -6.79 0.63
CA GLU A 27 10.27 -5.50 1.23
C GLU A 27 11.29 -4.39 0.90
N ILE A 28 10.90 -3.14 1.16
CA ILE A 28 11.81 -1.99 1.11
C ILE A 28 12.67 -2.01 2.38
N PRO A 29 14.01 -2.03 2.29
CA PRO A 29 14.90 -2.01 3.45
C PRO A 29 14.60 -0.85 4.41
N PRO A 30 14.29 -1.12 5.69
CA PRO A 30 14.08 -0.06 6.68
C PRO A 30 15.29 0.87 6.81
N SER A 31 16.49 0.39 6.49
CA SER A 31 17.72 1.19 6.43
C SER A 31 17.65 2.37 5.44
N MET A 32 16.83 2.32 4.38
CA MET A 32 16.64 3.45 3.44
C MET A 32 16.08 4.71 4.12
N SER A 33 15.41 4.58 5.26
CA SER A 33 15.00 5.73 6.10
C SER A 33 16.16 6.65 6.51
N ASN A 34 17.39 6.14 6.55
CA ASN A 34 18.59 6.87 6.96
C ASN A 34 19.22 7.73 5.85
N MET A 35 18.66 7.71 4.64
CA MET A 35 19.17 8.42 3.47
C MET A 35 18.69 9.87 3.45
N THR A 36 19.04 10.65 4.47
CA THR A 36 18.48 11.99 4.77
C THR A 36 18.79 13.11 3.77
N PHE A 37 19.49 12.80 2.67
CA PHE A 37 19.74 13.72 1.55
C PHE A 37 18.98 13.29 0.28
N LEU A 38 18.21 12.20 0.34
CA LEU A 38 17.46 11.68 -0.79
C LEU A 38 16.31 12.63 -1.16
N SER A 39 16.37 13.15 -2.39
CA SER A 39 15.44 14.14 -2.94
C SER A 39 14.57 13.59 -4.07
N LEU A 40 15.03 12.52 -4.74
CA LEU A 40 14.28 11.77 -5.73
C LEU A 40 14.32 10.28 -5.38
N LEU A 41 13.14 9.66 -5.32
CA LEU A 41 12.98 8.22 -5.20
C LEU A 41 11.94 7.74 -6.22
N ASP A 42 12.28 6.71 -6.99
CA ASP A 42 11.33 5.92 -7.78
C ASP A 42 11.62 4.42 -7.60
N LEU A 43 10.63 3.70 -7.06
CA LEU A 43 10.59 2.24 -6.89
C LEU A 43 9.42 1.61 -7.67
N SER A 44 8.76 2.38 -8.54
CA SER A 44 7.53 1.99 -9.22
C SER A 44 7.71 0.82 -10.18
N TYR A 45 6.61 0.13 -10.50
CA TYR A 45 6.58 -0.99 -11.44
C TYR A 45 7.59 -2.12 -11.12
N ASN A 46 7.73 -2.46 -9.84
CA ASN A 46 8.46 -3.62 -9.34
C ASN A 46 7.48 -4.65 -8.71
N ASN A 47 7.99 -5.72 -8.09
CA ASN A 47 7.19 -6.67 -7.31
C ASN A 47 7.53 -6.57 -5.80
N LEU A 48 7.70 -5.35 -5.28
CA LEU A 48 7.94 -5.11 -3.86
C LEU A 48 6.70 -5.46 -3.02
N SER A 49 6.94 -5.89 -1.79
CA SER A 49 5.92 -6.43 -0.87
C SER A 49 5.96 -5.76 0.51
N GLY A 50 4.91 -5.97 1.31
CA GLY A 50 4.89 -5.56 2.71
C GLY A 50 4.58 -4.07 2.91
N ARG A 51 4.87 -3.57 4.11
CA ARG A 51 4.60 -2.17 4.49
C ARG A 51 5.76 -1.26 4.09
N ILE A 52 5.47 -0.12 3.45
CA ILE A 52 6.45 0.96 3.26
C ILE A 52 6.97 1.39 4.64
N PRO A 53 8.29 1.33 4.93
CA PRO A 53 8.78 1.59 6.28
C PRO A 53 8.38 2.98 6.79
N SER A 54 7.58 3.02 7.84
CA SER A 54 7.03 4.26 8.40
C SER A 54 8.15 5.09 9.02
N SER A 55 8.64 6.06 8.25
CA SER A 55 9.86 6.82 8.53
C SER A 55 9.88 8.11 7.70
N THR A 56 10.44 9.16 8.30
CA THR A 56 10.39 10.55 7.80
C THR A 56 10.84 10.75 6.36
N GLN A 57 11.81 9.95 5.89
CA GLN A 57 12.39 10.08 4.55
C GLN A 57 11.64 9.28 3.47
N LEU A 58 10.91 8.22 3.80
CA LEU A 58 10.21 7.40 2.79
C LEU A 58 8.76 7.85 2.61
N GLN A 59 8.10 8.26 3.70
CA GLN A 59 6.72 8.75 3.67
C GLN A 59 6.59 10.21 3.21
N SER A 60 7.71 10.88 2.90
CA SER A 60 7.74 12.24 2.32
C SER A 60 7.72 12.26 0.78
N PHE A 61 7.90 11.12 0.12
CA PHE A 61 7.79 11.00 -1.34
C PHE A 61 6.33 10.78 -1.77
N ASP A 62 6.02 11.12 -3.02
CA ASP A 62 4.70 10.91 -3.61
C ASP A 62 4.35 9.42 -3.73
N ALA A 63 3.05 9.11 -3.71
CA ALA A 63 2.53 7.77 -4.02
C ALA A 63 3.03 7.22 -5.37
N HIS A 64 3.30 8.11 -6.34
CA HIS A 64 3.88 7.79 -7.65
C HIS A 64 5.21 7.02 -7.56
N SER A 65 6.05 7.31 -6.56
CA SER A 65 7.31 6.59 -6.31
C SER A 65 7.13 5.10 -6.00
N TYR A 66 5.90 4.65 -5.73
CA TYR A 66 5.60 3.31 -5.22
C TYR A 66 4.54 2.55 -6.05
N ILE A 67 3.90 3.18 -7.04
CA ILE A 67 2.83 2.55 -7.85
C ILE A 67 3.32 1.32 -8.62
N GLY A 68 2.39 0.45 -9.01
CA GLY A 68 2.72 -0.75 -9.78
C GLY A 68 3.42 -1.87 -9.01
N ASN A 69 3.56 -1.73 -7.67
CA ASN A 69 3.99 -2.80 -6.76
C ASN A 69 2.76 -3.47 -6.11
N PRO A 70 2.29 -4.66 -6.57
CA PRO A 70 0.97 -5.17 -6.18
C PRO A 70 0.85 -5.53 -4.69
N GLN A 71 1.94 -6.00 -4.07
CA GLN A 71 1.97 -6.47 -2.69
C GLN A 71 2.41 -5.40 -1.67
N LEU A 72 2.84 -4.23 -2.11
CA LEU A 72 3.24 -3.10 -1.26
C LEU A 72 2.01 -2.39 -0.65
N CYS A 73 2.13 -1.79 0.53
CA CYS A 73 1.04 -1.09 1.23
C CYS A 73 1.55 -0.08 2.27
N GLY A 74 0.65 0.76 2.81
CA GLY A 74 0.96 1.83 3.77
C GLY A 74 1.33 3.15 3.11
N ASP A 75 1.34 4.24 3.88
CA ASP A 75 1.54 5.59 3.34
C ASP A 75 2.91 5.71 2.67
N PRO A 76 3.02 6.40 1.51
CA PRO A 76 2.02 7.28 0.90
C PRO A 76 0.95 6.59 0.01
N LEU A 77 0.91 5.25 -0.08
CA LEU A 77 -0.11 4.55 -0.88
C LEU A 77 -1.48 4.56 -0.18
N PRO A 78 -2.60 4.75 -0.91
CA PRO A 78 -3.96 4.65 -0.35
C PRO A 78 -4.36 3.22 0.05
N LYS A 79 -3.51 2.22 -0.20
CA LYS A 79 -3.72 0.82 0.16
C LYS A 79 -3.21 0.59 1.58
N SER A 80 -4.12 0.51 2.54
CA SER A 80 -3.79 0.09 3.91
C SER A 80 -3.19 -1.32 3.95
N CYS A 81 -2.26 -1.55 4.89
CA CYS A 81 -1.76 -2.88 5.18
C CYS A 81 -2.69 -3.59 6.17
N ALA A 82 -3.53 -4.50 5.68
CA ALA A 82 -4.17 -5.50 6.53
C ALA A 82 -3.09 -6.34 7.25
N ILE A 83 -3.38 -6.76 8.47
CA ILE A 83 -2.60 -7.80 9.14
C ILE A 83 -3.14 -9.13 8.61
N GLU A 84 -2.38 -9.80 7.74
CA GLU A 84 -2.73 -11.15 7.28
C GLU A 84 -2.40 -12.18 8.37
N GLU A 85 -3.28 -12.30 9.37
CA GLU A 85 -3.39 -13.51 10.20
C GLU A 85 -3.94 -14.68 9.36
N GLN A 86 -3.15 -15.15 8.40
CA GLN A 86 -3.49 -16.27 7.51
C GLN A 86 -2.50 -17.43 7.64
N SER A 87 -2.33 -17.92 8.87
CA SER A 87 -1.91 -19.31 9.11
C SER A 87 -2.84 -19.96 10.11
N LEU A 88 -3.70 -20.85 9.61
CA LEU A 88 -4.71 -21.63 10.35
C LEU A 88 -5.76 -20.81 11.11
N ASN A 89 -6.90 -20.57 10.46
CA ASN A 89 -8.15 -20.82 11.16
C ASN A 89 -9.25 -21.41 10.27
N ARG A 90 -10.05 -22.29 10.87
CA ARG A 90 -10.93 -23.25 10.21
C ARG A 90 -12.38 -22.75 10.26
N SER A 91 -13.00 -22.52 9.10
CA SER A 91 -14.46 -22.33 9.00
C SER A 91 -15.20 -23.61 9.45
N PRO A 92 -16.46 -23.55 9.95
CA PRO A 92 -17.44 -22.48 9.67
C PRO A 92 -18.40 -22.07 10.83
N ILE A 93 -19.35 -21.17 10.50
CA ILE A 93 -20.60 -20.81 11.23
C ILE A 93 -20.44 -19.93 12.49
N GLY A 94 -21.09 -18.75 12.46
CA GLY A 94 -21.28 -17.86 13.61
C GLY A 94 -21.97 -16.53 13.20
N SER A 95 -22.95 -16.07 13.96
CA SER A 95 -23.80 -14.89 13.67
C SER A 95 -23.20 -13.54 14.10
N VAL A 96 -23.60 -12.46 13.39
CA VAL A 96 -23.92 -11.06 13.81
C VAL A 96 -23.44 -10.63 15.22
N GLU A 97 -22.81 -9.47 15.49
CA GLU A 97 -22.91 -8.10 14.92
C GLU A 97 -21.71 -7.71 14.00
N ASP A 98 -21.24 -6.48 13.71
CA ASP A 98 -21.38 -5.10 14.25
C ASP A 98 -21.11 -4.01 13.15
N ASP A 99 -21.17 -2.72 13.48
CA ASP A 99 -21.23 -1.54 12.59
C ASP A 99 -20.00 -1.31 11.68
N SER A 100 -20.24 -1.06 10.39
CA SER A 100 -19.31 -0.33 9.52
C SER A 100 -20.06 0.46 8.44
N LYS A 101 -19.76 1.76 8.33
CA LYS A 101 -20.55 2.74 7.59
C LYS A 101 -20.33 2.66 6.08
N ASN A 102 -21.04 1.73 5.44
CA ASN A 102 -21.05 1.54 4.00
C ASN A 102 -21.81 2.68 3.27
N SER A 103 -21.09 3.62 2.66
CA SER A 103 -21.67 4.62 1.76
C SER A 103 -21.74 4.11 0.32
N SER A 104 -22.65 3.16 0.06
CA SER A 104 -22.94 2.65 -1.29
C SER A 104 -24.32 3.15 -1.74
N PHE A 105 -24.33 4.25 -2.51
CA PHE A 105 -25.52 5.05 -2.77
C PHE A 105 -26.43 4.48 -3.89
N TYR A 106 -27.09 3.35 -3.61
CA TYR A 106 -28.06 2.72 -4.51
C TYR A 106 -29.38 3.51 -4.57
N ILE A 107 -29.50 4.42 -5.55
CA ILE A 107 -30.76 5.11 -5.86
C ILE A 107 -31.68 4.15 -6.62
N GLY A 108 -32.60 3.50 -5.91
CA GLY A 108 -33.69 2.74 -6.54
C GLY A 108 -34.74 3.68 -7.14
N MET A 109 -35.04 3.53 -8.44
CA MET A 109 -36.18 4.21 -9.05
C MET A 109 -37.50 3.60 -8.54
N GLY A 110 -38.22 4.34 -7.70
CA GLY A 110 -39.54 3.93 -7.22
C GLY A 110 -40.58 3.96 -8.33
N VAL A 111 -41.23 2.83 -8.60
CA VAL A 111 -42.36 2.76 -9.54
C VAL A 111 -43.62 3.26 -8.84
N GLY A 112 -44.04 4.48 -9.16
CA GLY A 112 -45.26 5.06 -8.61
C GLY A 112 -46.53 4.48 -9.26
N PHE A 113 -47.56 4.24 -8.45
CA PHE A 113 -48.92 3.96 -8.90
C PHE A 113 -49.86 5.01 -8.32
N ALA A 114 -50.62 5.68 -9.18
CA ALA A 114 -51.68 6.60 -8.80
C ALA A 114 -53.03 6.01 -9.17
N THR A 115 -53.99 6.03 -8.24
CA THR A 115 -55.37 5.61 -8.46
C THR A 115 -56.30 6.71 -7.97
N GLY A 116 -57.18 7.20 -8.84
CA GLY A 116 -58.20 8.18 -8.49
C GLY A 116 -59.57 7.74 -9.01
N PHE A 117 -60.59 8.05 -8.21
CA PHE A 117 -62.02 8.04 -8.53
C PHE A 117 -62.68 9.14 -7.69
#